data_AF-A0A7C3BRF3-F1
#
_entry.id   AF-A0A7C3BRF3-F1
#
_cell.length_a   1.000
_cell.length_b   1.000
_cell.length_c   1.000
_cell.angle_alpha   90.00
_cell.angle_beta   90.00
_cell.angle_gamma   90.00
#
_symmetry.space_group_name_H-M   'P 1'
#
loop_
_entity.id
_entity.type
_entity.pdbx_description
1 polymer ?
#
loop_
_entity_poly.entity_id
_entity_poly.type
_entity_poly.pdbx_seq_one_letter_code
_entity_poly.pdbx_strand_id
1 'polypeptide(L)' 'MALEVSIRDGESQDSLLKRFQRMVQMDGVLREAKTHRYFLSKREAARIKAKKNARTKRQGR' A
#
# COMPACT_ATOMS: atom_id res chain seq x y z
N MET A 1 -9.82 -7.10 8.63
CA MET A 1 -11.09 -6.36 8.48
C MET A 1 -11.40 -6.33 7.00
N ALA A 2 -12.63 -6.65 6.59
CA ALA A 2 -12.99 -6.59 5.18
C ALA A 2 -12.97 -5.12 4.72
N LEU A 3 -12.19 -4.82 3.66
CA LEU A 3 -12.22 -3.52 3.01
C LEU A 3 -13.49 -3.47 2.15
N GLU A 4 -14.48 -2.67 2.56
CA GLU A 4 -15.70 -2.48 1.82
C GLU A 4 -15.87 -1.01 1.44
N VAL A 5 -16.19 -0.76 0.17
CA VAL A 5 -16.52 0.58 -0.33
C VAL A 5 -17.86 0.50 -1.04
N SER A 6 -18.90 0.99 -0.37
CA SER A 6 -20.22 1.18 -0.94
C SER A 6 -20.37 2.57 -1.56
N ILE A 7 -21.25 2.65 -2.56
CA ILE A 7 -21.66 3.90 -3.21
C ILE A 7 -22.47 4.73 -2.21
N ARG A 8 -22.21 6.04 -2.15
CA ARG A 8 -22.98 6.99 -1.34
C ARG A 8 -23.99 7.73 -2.21
N ASP A 9 -25.08 8.17 -1.60
CA ASP A 9 -26.09 8.98 -2.30
C ASP A 9 -25.48 10.28 -2.83
N GLY A 10 -25.74 10.57 -4.11
CA GLY A 10 -25.23 11.76 -4.79
C GLY A 10 -23.72 11.75 -5.08
N GLU A 11 -23.02 10.63 -4.84
CA GLU A 11 -21.59 10.53 -5.12
C GLU A 11 -21.31 10.30 -6.60
N SER A 12 -20.31 10.99 -7.15
CA SER A 12 -19.79 10.73 -8.49
C SER A 12 -18.90 9.48 -8.54
N GLN A 13 -18.87 8.81 -9.68
CA GLN A 13 -18.06 7.60 -9.87
C GLN A 13 -16.55 7.83 -9.61
N ASP A 14 -16.03 9.01 -9.95
CA ASP A 14 -14.62 9.36 -9.69
C ASP A 14 -14.33 9.49 -8.19
N SER A 15 -15.26 10.07 -7.40
CA SER A 15 -15.12 10.15 -5.94
C SER A 15 -15.07 8.75 -5.31
N LEU A 16 -15.95 7.85 -5.76
CA LEU A 16 -15.97 6.46 -5.31
C LEU A 16 -14.62 5.77 -5.56
N LEU A 17 -14.07 5.90 -6.76
CA LEU A 17 -12.78 5.30 -7.14
C LEU A 17 -11.63 5.87 -6.30
N LYS A 18 -11.63 7.18 -6.02
CA LYS A 18 -10.63 7.81 -5.15
C LYS A 18 -10.70 7.28 -3.71
N ARG A 19 -11.90 7.07 -3.17
CA ARG A 19 -12.08 6.47 -1.83
C ARG A 19 -11.57 5.03 -1.81
N PHE A 20 -11.94 4.24 -2.81
CA PHE A 20 -11.44 2.88 -2.97
C PHE A 20 -9.92 2.82 -3.05
N GLN A 21 -9.31 3.63 -3.92
CA GLN A 21 -7.87 3.67 -4.08
C GLN A 21 -7.18 4.08 -2.77
N ARG A 22 -7.69 5.10 -2.06
CA ARG A 22 -7.15 5.52 -0.76
C ARG A 22 -7.23 4.40 0.27
N MET A 23 -8.36 3.70 0.34
CA MET A 23 -8.55 2.59 1.28
C MET A 23 -7.56 1.45 0.99
N VAL A 24 -7.42 1.04 -0.28
CA VAL A 24 -6.43 0.02 -0.71
C VAL A 24 -5.00 0.44 -0.42
N GLN A 25 -4.68 1.73 -0.59
CA GLN A 25 -3.35 2.27 -0.28
C GLN A 25 -3.06 2.30 1.23
N MET A 26 -4.05 2.66 2.04
CA MET A 26 -3.93 2.72 3.49
C MET A 26 -3.78 1.32 4.10
N ASP A 27 -4.60 0.37 3.65
CA ASP A 27 -4.50 -1.02 4.07
C ASP A 27 -3.20 -1.66 3.60
N GLY A 28 -2.76 -1.33 2.38
CA GLY A 28 -1.48 -1.80 1.87
C GLY A 28 -1.50 -3.23 1.32
N VAL A 29 -2.68 -3.84 1.14
CA VAL A 29 -2.85 -5.19 0.55
C VAL A 29 -1.96 -5.45 -0.68
N LEU A 30 -1.85 -4.50 -1.61
CA LEU A 30 -1.01 -4.66 -2.80
C LEU A 30 0.49 -4.70 -2.48
N ARG A 31 0.92 -3.95 -1.46
CA ARG A 31 2.30 -3.95 -0.99
C ARG A 31 2.62 -5.28 -0.31
N GLU A 32 1.73 -5.77 0.53
CA GLU A 32 1.89 -7.06 1.22
C GLU A 32 1.92 -8.22 0.23
N ALA A 33 0.96 -8.27 -0.69
CA ALA A 33 0.93 -9.27 -1.76
C ALA A 33 2.23 -9.27 -2.59
N LYS A 34 2.80 -8.09 -2.86
CA LYS A 34 4.09 -7.98 -3.55
C LYS A 34 5.26 -8.48 -2.69
N THR A 35 5.26 -8.19 -1.39
CA THR A 35 6.31 -8.64 -0.46
C THR A 35 6.27 -10.14 -0.23
N HIS A 36 5.09 -10.76 -0.23
CA HIS A 36 4.90 -12.19 -0.01
C HIS A 36 4.88 -13.03 -1.29
N ARG A 37 5.08 -12.41 -2.47
CA ARG A 37 5.05 -13.13 -3.76
C ARG A 37 6.08 -14.25 -3.86
N TYR A 38 7.23 -14.08 -3.22
CA TYR A 38 8.33 -15.05 -3.21
C TYR A 38 8.91 -15.17 -1.81
N PHE A 39 9.55 -16.30 -1.53
CA PHE A 39 10.34 -16.45 -0.31
C PHE A 39 11.48 -15.43 -0.29
N LEU A 40 11.65 -14.78 0.86
CA LEU A 40 12.70 -13.81 1.09
C LEU A 40 13.36 -14.12 2.43
N SER A 41 14.67 -14.33 2.45
CA SER A 41 15.36 -14.60 3.72
C SER A 41 15.35 -13.38 4.64
N LYS A 42 15.50 -13.59 5.96
CA LYS A 42 15.57 -12.49 6.94
C LYS A 42 16.65 -11.45 6.60
N ARG A 43 17.80 -11.90 6.09
CA ARG A 43 18.91 -11.03 5.66
C ARG A 43 18.54 -10.16 4.45
N GLU A 44 17.89 -10.75 3.45
CA GLU A 44 17.45 -10.00 2.26
C GLU A 44 16.36 -8.99 2.61
N ALA A 45 15.40 -9.37 3.45
CA ALA A 45 14.38 -8.47 3.97
C ALA A 45 15.00 -7.24 4.67
N ALA A 46 16.02 -7.47 5.51
CA ALA A 46 16.74 -6.40 6.19
C ALA A 46 17.46 -5.45 5.22
N ARG A 47 18.14 -5.97 4.19
CA ARG A 47 18.81 -5.13 3.17
C ARG A 47 17.81 -4.27 2.39
N ILE A 48 16.68 -4.86 1.97
CA ILE A 48 15.64 -4.13 1.22
C ILE A 48 15.04 -3.02 2.10
N LYS A 49 14.76 -3.31 3.38
CA LYS A 49 14.26 -2.31 4.34
C LYS A 49 15.26 -1.18 4.54
N ALA A 50 16.55 -1.49 4.75
CA ALA A 50 17.60 -0.49 4.91
C ALA A 50 17.72 0.42 3.66
N LYS A 51 17.72 -0.17 2.45
CA LYS A 51 17.75 0.57 1.19
C LYS A 51 16.52 1.48 1.02
N LYS A 52 15.33 0.97 1.39
CA LYS A 52 14.09 1.76 1.34
C LYS A 52 14.17 2.96 2.30
N ASN A 53 14.60 2.75 3.54
CA ASN A 53 14.71 3.81 4.54
C ASN A 53 15.72 4.89 4.13
N ALA A 54 16.88 4.48 3.62
CA ALA A 54 17.89 5.41 3.11
C ALA A 54 17.34 6.25 1.95
N ARG A 55 16.54 5.65 1.05
CA ARG A 55 15.89 6.38 -0.03
C ARG A 55 14.85 7.38 0.48
N THR A 56 14.00 6.99 1.42
CA THR A 56 13.00 7.90 2.01
C THR A 56 13.67 9.10 2.68
N LYS A 57 14.73 8.86 3.48
CA LYS A 57 15.51 9.92 4.14
C LYS A 57 16.10 10.92 3.14
N ARG A 58 16.59 10.45 1.98
CA ARG A 58 17.11 11.31 0.90
C ARG A 58 16.03 12.17 0.23
N GLN A 59 14.79 11.70 0.19
CA GLN A 59 13.67 12.39 -0.46
C GLN A 59 13.00 13.44 0.43
N GLY A 60 13.50 13.67 1.65
CA GLY A 60 12.94 14.67 2.57
C GLY A 60 11.51 14.37 3.02
N ARG A 61 11.07 13.12 2.91
CA ARG A 61 9.79 12.61 3.40
C ARG A 61 9.95 11.93 4.75
#